data_AF-A0A1G9R8A0-F1
#
_entry.id   AF-A0A1G9R8A0-F1
#
_cell.length_a   1.000
_cell.length_b   1.000
_cell.length_c   1.000
_cell.angle_alpha   90.00
_cell.angle_beta   90.00
_cell.angle_gamma   90.00
#
_symmetry.space_group_name_H-M   'P 1'
#
loop_
_entity.id
_entity.type
_entity.pdbx_description
1 polymer ?
#
loop_
_entity_poly.entity_id
_entity_poly.type
_entity_poly.pdbx_seq_one_letter_code
_entity_poly.pdbx_strand_id
1 'polypeptide(L)'
;MRRSFTFLLRPTSKQAAALTQCLEDHRQLYNAALEHRRTAYRKAGVTIRYGDQSAELKHIRADDAGGQGRWSFSSQQATLRRLDKAFRAFFDRVRTGRTPGFPRFKGRGWFDTVEWPKDGDGCRWDSQREHPTASYVRLQGIGHVRVHQHRPVKGRVKTISVKREGSRWYVV
;
A
#
# COMPACT_ATOMS: atom_id res chain seq x y z
N MET A 1 9.01 -0.39 21.52
CA MET A 1 7.55 -0.52 21.24
C MET A 1 7.14 0.42 20.10
N ARG A 2 6.39 -0.05 19.09
CA ARG A 2 5.78 0.82 18.05
C ARG A 2 4.37 1.21 18.51
N ARG A 3 3.96 2.47 18.26
CA ARG A 3 2.61 2.97 18.53
C ARG A 3 2.02 3.50 17.22
N SER A 4 0.75 3.21 16.97
CA SER A 4 0.01 3.73 15.82
C SER A 4 -0.81 4.96 16.19
N PHE A 5 -0.86 5.94 15.30
CA PHE A 5 -1.64 7.17 15.49
C PHE A 5 -2.60 7.35 14.33
N THR A 6 -3.89 7.13 14.58
CA THR A 6 -4.92 7.31 13.55
C THR A 6 -5.49 8.72 13.56
N PHE A 7 -5.50 9.36 12.39
CA PHE A 7 -6.11 10.68 12.18
C PHE A 7 -7.00 10.69 10.94
N LEU A 8 -8.07 11.50 10.98
CA LEU A 8 -8.94 11.71 9.83
C LEU A 8 -8.22 12.59 8.79
N LEU A 9 -8.24 12.16 7.54
CA LEU A 9 -7.82 12.96 6.40
C LEU A 9 -8.98 13.83 5.91
N ARG A 10 -8.65 15.03 5.45
CA ARG A 10 -9.57 15.98 4.82
C ARG A 10 -9.12 16.23 3.38
N PRO A 11 -9.27 15.23 2.48
CA PRO A 11 -8.90 15.39 1.09
C PRO A 11 -9.87 16.33 0.37
N THR A 12 -9.36 17.08 -0.61
CA THR A 12 -10.22 17.71 -1.63
C THR A 12 -10.85 16.65 -2.53
N SER A 13 -11.88 16.99 -3.31
CA SER A 13 -12.51 16.04 -4.24
C SER A 13 -11.51 15.39 -5.20
N LYS A 14 -10.56 16.18 -5.73
CA LYS A 14 -9.48 15.67 -6.59
C LYS A 14 -8.56 14.69 -5.86
N GLN A 15 -8.21 14.99 -4.61
CA GLN A 15 -7.39 14.10 -3.79
C GLN A 15 -8.13 12.81 -3.41
N ALA A 16 -9.42 12.88 -3.09
CA ALA A 16 -10.23 11.70 -2.78
C ALA A 16 -10.35 10.77 -3.99
N ALA A 17 -10.50 11.33 -5.20
CA ALA A 17 -10.45 10.56 -6.45
C ALA A 17 -9.08 9.90 -6.65
N ALA A 18 -7.97 10.64 -6.46
CA ALA A 18 -6.62 10.11 -6.57
C ALA A 18 -6.33 9.01 -5.53
N LEU A 19 -6.79 9.16 -4.29
CA LEU A 19 -6.67 8.14 -3.24
C LEU A 19 -7.46 6.87 -3.60
N THR A 20 -8.68 7.03 -4.14
CA THR A 20 -9.49 5.90 -4.62
C THR A 20 -8.79 5.15 -5.74
N GLN A 21 -8.23 5.88 -6.70
CA GLN A 21 -7.48 5.28 -7.80
C GLN A 21 -6.20 4.59 -7.31
N CYS A 22 -5.50 5.18 -6.33
CA CYS A 22 -4.34 4.57 -5.72
C CYS A 22 -4.67 3.21 -5.08
N LEU A 23 -5.77 3.12 -4.31
CA LEU A 23 -6.23 1.84 -3.74
C LEU A 23 -6.54 0.81 -4.85
N GLU A 24 -7.19 1.24 -5.93
CA GLU A 24 -7.54 0.37 -7.06
C GLU A 24 -6.31 -0.15 -7.81
N ASP A 25 -5.33 0.70 -8.08
CA ASP A 25 -4.10 0.30 -8.78
C ASP A 25 -3.24 -0.64 -7.91
N HIS A 26 -3.24 -0.44 -6.58
CA HIS A 26 -2.59 -1.38 -5.65
C HIS A 26 -3.34 -2.72 -5.57
N ARG A 27 -4.68 -2.72 -5.66
CA ARG A 27 -5.49 -3.94 -5.76
C ARG A 27 -5.15 -4.71 -7.04
N GLN A 28 -5.03 -4.01 -8.17
CA GLN A 28 -4.66 -4.60 -9.46
C GLN A 28 -3.26 -5.19 -9.39
N LEU A 29 -2.27 -4.46 -8.84
CA LEU A 29 -0.92 -4.97 -8.63
C LEU A 29 -0.92 -6.24 -7.77
N TYR A 30 -1.66 -6.26 -6.66
CA TYR A 30 -1.77 -7.45 -5.80
C TYR A 30 -2.34 -8.65 -6.57
N ASN A 31 -3.41 -8.44 -7.34
CA ASN A 31 -4.08 -9.49 -8.09
C ASN A 31 -3.22 -10.01 -9.26
N ALA A 32 -2.59 -9.12 -10.02
CA ALA A 32 -1.67 -9.49 -11.08
C ALA A 32 -0.49 -10.31 -10.53
N ALA A 33 0.07 -9.90 -9.39
CA ALA A 33 1.13 -10.65 -8.74
C ALA A 33 0.67 -12.03 -8.25
N LEU A 34 -0.56 -12.15 -7.72
CA LEU A 34 -1.14 -13.44 -7.33
C LEU A 34 -1.37 -14.34 -8.55
N GLU A 35 -1.93 -13.79 -9.62
CA GLU A 35 -2.14 -14.52 -10.87
C GLU A 35 -0.84 -15.01 -11.48
N HIS A 36 0.19 -14.16 -11.53
CA HIS A 36 1.51 -14.51 -12.04
C HIS A 36 2.07 -15.73 -11.29
N ARG A 37 2.10 -15.69 -9.95
CA ARG A 37 2.58 -16.83 -9.13
C ARG A 37 1.78 -18.11 -9.41
N ARG A 38 0.45 -17.99 -9.46
CA ARG A 38 -0.44 -19.15 -9.68
C ARG A 38 -0.26 -19.74 -11.08
N THR A 39 -0.12 -18.91 -12.10
CA THR A 39 0.00 -19.34 -13.49
C THR A 39 1.37 -19.94 -13.77
N ALA A 40 2.46 -19.32 -13.29
CA ALA A 40 3.81 -19.86 -13.43
C ALA A 40 3.94 -21.25 -12.82
N TYR A 41 3.41 -21.43 -11.60
CA TYR A 41 3.44 -22.73 -10.94
C TYR A 41 2.57 -23.77 -11.66
N ARG A 42 1.33 -23.40 -12.03
CA ARG A 42 0.41 -24.32 -12.72
C ARG A 42 0.93 -24.77 -14.10
N LYS A 43 1.55 -23.87 -14.87
CA LYS A 43 1.97 -24.17 -16.25
C LYS A 43 3.36 -24.79 -16.34
N ALA A 44 4.28 -24.41 -15.46
CA ALA A 44 5.69 -24.77 -15.58
C ALA A 44 6.32 -25.27 -14.27
N GLY A 45 5.57 -25.38 -13.17
CA GLY A 45 6.11 -25.75 -11.85
C GLY A 45 7.02 -24.69 -11.23
N VAL A 46 7.15 -23.52 -11.84
CA VAL A 46 8.07 -22.46 -11.42
C VAL A 46 7.48 -21.67 -10.25
N THR A 47 8.30 -21.47 -9.21
CA THR A 47 7.93 -20.65 -8.05
C THR A 47 8.46 -19.23 -8.22
N ILE A 48 7.55 -18.29 -8.44
CA ILE A 48 7.84 -16.86 -8.49
C ILE A 48 7.85 -16.27 -7.07
N ARG A 49 8.94 -15.59 -6.71
CA ARG A 49 9.16 -14.98 -5.40
C ARG A 49 8.90 -13.48 -5.43
N TYR A 50 8.87 -12.87 -4.24
CA TYR A 50 8.76 -11.41 -4.10
C TYR A 50 9.87 -10.66 -4.86
N GLY A 51 11.10 -11.17 -4.84
CA GLY A 51 12.25 -10.53 -5.50
C GLY A 51 12.02 -10.37 -7.00
N ASP A 52 11.56 -11.43 -7.66
CA ASP A 52 11.28 -11.46 -9.10
C ASP A 52 10.22 -10.41 -9.46
N GLN A 53 9.09 -10.41 -8.75
CA GLN A 53 7.99 -9.47 -9.00
C GLN A 53 8.37 -8.02 -8.66
N SER A 54 9.22 -7.81 -7.66
CA SER A 54 9.73 -6.47 -7.34
C SER A 54 10.71 -5.97 -8.39
N ALA A 55 11.46 -6.86 -9.05
CA ALA A 55 12.33 -6.50 -10.16
C ALA A 55 11.51 -6.15 -11.41
N GLU A 56 10.53 -6.99 -11.77
CA GLU A 56 9.57 -6.73 -12.85
C GLU A 56 8.82 -5.41 -12.66
N LEU A 57 8.39 -5.11 -11.43
CA LEU A 57 7.69 -3.86 -11.10
C LEU A 57 8.51 -2.61 -11.48
N LYS A 58 9.85 -2.67 -11.45
CA LYS A 58 10.69 -1.55 -11.88
C LYS A 58 10.47 -1.23 -13.36
N HIS A 59 10.40 -2.25 -14.20
CA HIS A 59 10.16 -2.12 -15.64
C HIS A 59 8.72 -1.68 -15.93
N ILE A 60 7.73 -2.34 -15.31
CA ILE A 60 6.31 -1.98 -15.43
C ILE A 60 6.09 -0.48 -15.14
N ARG A 61 6.73 0.05 -14.10
CA ARG A 61 6.59 1.46 -13.72
C ARG A 61 7.28 2.41 -14.69
N ALA A 62 8.35 1.99 -15.36
CA ALA A 62 9.01 2.80 -16.37
C ALA A 62 8.15 2.87 -17.64
N ASP A 63 7.54 1.75 -18.03
CA ASP A 63 6.71 1.65 -19.24
C ASP A 63 5.31 2.25 -19.07
N ASP A 64 4.80 2.31 -17.83
CA ASP A 64 3.48 2.86 -17.49
C ASP A 64 3.59 4.03 -16.50
N ALA A 65 4.23 5.13 -16.93
CA ALA A 65 4.43 6.32 -16.10
C ALA A 65 3.10 6.94 -15.59
N GLY A 66 2.04 6.86 -16.40
CA GLY A 66 0.71 7.42 -16.09
C GLY A 66 -0.18 6.52 -15.23
N GLY A 67 0.06 5.21 -15.21
CA GLY A 67 -0.64 4.24 -14.38
C GLY A 67 0.17 3.84 -13.15
N GLN A 68 0.87 2.71 -13.18
CA GLN A 68 1.62 2.19 -12.02
C GLN A 68 2.82 3.07 -11.64
N GLY A 69 3.46 3.74 -12.60
CA GLY A 69 4.65 4.57 -12.39
C GLY A 69 4.41 5.82 -11.53
N ARG A 70 3.17 6.34 -11.52
CA ARG A 70 2.82 7.55 -10.75
C ARG A 70 2.84 7.34 -9.24
N TRP A 71 2.72 6.10 -8.77
CA TRP A 71 2.69 5.76 -7.36
C TRP A 71 4.08 5.52 -6.79
N SER A 72 4.18 5.60 -5.46
CA SER A 72 5.44 5.31 -4.77
C SER A 72 5.85 3.86 -4.97
N PHE A 73 7.10 3.66 -5.42
CA PHE A 73 7.68 2.33 -5.58
C PHE A 73 7.68 1.55 -4.25
N SER A 74 8.07 2.21 -3.15
CA SER A 74 8.14 1.60 -1.83
C SER A 74 6.76 1.17 -1.31
N SER A 75 5.69 1.89 -1.68
CA SER A 75 4.31 1.50 -1.35
C SER A 75 3.81 0.29 -2.14
N GLN A 76 4.17 0.22 -3.43
CA GLN A 76 3.87 -0.93 -4.28
C GLN A 76 4.67 -2.17 -3.83
N GLN A 77 5.93 -2.00 -3.44
CA GLN A 77 6.72 -3.06 -2.80
C GLN A 77 6.07 -3.57 -1.51
N ALA A 78 5.53 -2.67 -0.66
CA ALA A 78 4.79 -3.08 0.53
C ALA A 78 3.55 -3.92 0.17
N THR A 79 2.88 -3.62 -0.95
CA THR A 79 1.76 -4.44 -1.46
C THR A 79 2.20 -5.82 -1.93
N LEU A 80 3.32 -5.92 -2.64
CA LEU A 80 3.90 -7.22 -2.99
C LEU A 80 4.33 -8.02 -1.75
N ARG A 81 4.88 -7.36 -0.72
CA ARG A 81 5.20 -7.99 0.57
C ARG A 81 3.96 -8.47 1.31
N ARG A 82 2.82 -7.75 1.19
CA ARG A 82 1.54 -8.19 1.74
C ARG A 82 1.08 -9.52 1.12
N LEU A 83 1.27 -9.68 -0.20
CA LEU A 83 1.02 -10.96 -0.87
C LEU A 83 2.00 -12.04 -0.40
N ASP A 84 3.28 -11.71 -0.32
CA ASP A 84 4.32 -12.65 0.11
C ASP A 84 4.06 -13.18 1.52
N LYS A 85 3.67 -12.31 2.45
CA LYS A 85 3.27 -12.71 3.81
C LYS A 85 2.09 -13.67 3.81
N ALA A 86 1.11 -13.49 2.91
CA ALA A 86 -0.03 -14.40 2.79
C ALA A 86 0.41 -15.79 2.31
N PHE A 87 1.32 -15.86 1.33
CA PHE A 87 1.90 -17.13 0.88
C PHE A 87 2.73 -17.82 1.98
N ARG A 88 3.59 -17.07 2.69
CA ARG A 88 4.35 -17.63 3.83
C ARG A 88 3.41 -18.23 4.88
N ALA A 89 2.39 -17.49 5.29
CA ALA A 89 1.39 -17.98 6.24
C ALA A 89 0.57 -19.17 5.72
N PHE A 90 0.40 -19.31 4.40
CA PHE A 90 -0.21 -20.50 3.80
C PHE A 90 0.71 -21.71 3.96
N PHE A 91 1.97 -21.62 3.51
CA PHE A 91 2.92 -22.72 3.60
C PHE A 91 3.29 -23.10 5.03
N ASP A 92 3.35 -22.14 5.95
CA ASP A 92 3.57 -22.41 7.37
C ASP A 92 2.45 -23.28 7.97
N ARG A 93 1.20 -23.04 7.58
CA ARG A 93 0.07 -23.87 8.03
C ARG A 93 0.11 -25.27 7.42
N VAL A 94 0.45 -25.39 6.14
CA VAL A 94 0.67 -26.68 5.46
C VAL A 94 1.73 -27.49 6.22
N ARG A 95 2.88 -26.88 6.50
CA ARG A 95 3.99 -27.53 7.21
C ARG A 95 3.63 -27.95 8.64
N THR A 96 2.78 -27.19 9.32
CA THR A 96 2.36 -27.46 10.71
C THR A 96 1.09 -28.32 10.81
N GLY A 97 0.59 -28.86 9.69
CA GLY A 97 -0.62 -29.70 9.66
C GLY A 97 -1.91 -28.95 10.02
N ARG A 98 -1.90 -27.62 10.03
CA ARG A 98 -3.09 -26.79 10.31
C ARG A 98 -3.85 -26.52 9.02
N THR A 99 -5.17 -26.32 9.10
CA THR A 99 -6.01 -25.95 7.95
C THR A 99 -5.48 -24.69 7.25
N PRO A 100 -4.94 -24.80 6.02
CA PRO A 100 -4.33 -23.67 5.34
C PRO A 100 -5.35 -22.90 4.51
N GLY A 101 -5.25 -21.55 4.51
CA GLY A 101 -6.02 -20.69 3.62
C GLY A 101 -5.14 -20.13 2.51
N PHE A 102 -5.45 -20.44 1.25
CA PHE A 102 -4.70 -19.93 0.11
C PHE A 102 -4.94 -18.42 -0.12
N PRO A 103 -3.92 -17.64 -0.55
CA PRO A 103 -4.13 -16.23 -0.90
C PRO A 103 -5.21 -16.05 -1.97
N ARG A 104 -6.14 -15.12 -1.75
CA ARG A 104 -7.31 -14.89 -2.63
C ARG A 104 -7.20 -13.56 -3.37
N PHE A 105 -7.72 -13.55 -4.60
CA PHE A 105 -7.95 -12.31 -5.33
C PHE A 105 -8.80 -11.33 -4.53
N LYS A 106 -8.51 -10.05 -4.69
CA LYS A 106 -9.22 -8.95 -4.04
C LYS A 106 -10.23 -8.37 -5.01
N GLY A 107 -11.52 -8.49 -4.70
CA GLY A 107 -12.59 -7.84 -5.46
C GLY A 107 -12.53 -6.32 -5.37
N ARG A 108 -13.18 -5.61 -6.28
CA ARG A 108 -13.30 -4.14 -6.23
C ARG A 108 -13.88 -3.72 -4.88
N GLY A 109 -13.25 -2.75 -4.22
CA GLY A 109 -13.66 -2.31 -2.88
C GLY A 109 -13.15 -3.16 -1.71
N TRP A 110 -12.41 -4.25 -1.94
CA TRP A 110 -11.83 -5.11 -0.88
C TRP A 110 -10.35 -4.83 -0.61
N PHE A 111 -9.89 -3.63 -0.98
CA PHE A 111 -8.51 -3.18 -0.81
C PHE A 111 -8.51 -1.76 -0.26
N ASP A 112 -8.71 -1.64 1.05
CA ASP A 112 -8.96 -0.35 1.70
C ASP A 112 -7.74 0.25 2.37
N THR A 113 -6.53 -0.27 2.13
CA THR A 113 -5.32 0.25 2.80
C THR A 113 -4.09 0.11 1.91
N VAL A 114 -3.35 1.20 1.81
CA VAL A 114 -2.01 1.26 1.21
C VAL A 114 -1.03 1.73 2.26
N GLU A 115 0.13 1.08 2.32
CA GLU A 115 1.20 1.35 3.28
C GLU A 115 2.40 1.95 2.55
N TRP A 116 2.96 3.01 3.10
CA TRP A 116 4.29 3.53 2.79
C TRP A 116 5.23 3.13 3.92
N PRO A 117 6.19 2.22 3.66
CA PRO A 117 6.96 1.58 4.72
C PRO A 117 7.94 2.54 5.42
N LYS A 118 8.28 3.67 4.80
CA LYS A 118 9.30 4.62 5.26
C LYS A 118 8.89 6.08 4.99
N ASP A 119 8.86 6.90 6.04
CA ASP A 119 8.72 8.35 5.91
C ASP A 119 9.90 8.97 5.13
N GLY A 120 9.59 9.84 4.18
CA GLY A 120 10.54 10.43 3.24
C GLY A 120 10.70 9.65 1.93
N ASP A 121 10.08 8.48 1.80
CA ASP A 121 10.12 7.64 0.59
C ASP A 121 8.72 7.53 -0.03
N GLY A 122 8.44 8.45 -0.97
CA GLY A 122 7.12 8.56 -1.60
C GLY A 122 5.99 9.02 -0.67
N CYS A 123 6.27 9.24 0.61
CA CYS A 123 5.38 9.90 1.56
C CYS A 123 6.17 10.85 2.49
N ARG A 124 5.48 11.81 3.12
CA ARG A 124 6.07 12.65 4.17
C ARG A 124 5.02 13.09 5.18
N TRP A 125 5.19 12.73 6.44
CA TRP A 125 4.42 13.31 7.55
C TRP A 125 4.85 14.77 7.79
N ASP A 126 3.89 15.59 8.23
CA ASP A 126 4.09 17.02 8.51
C ASP A 126 4.82 17.76 7.37
N SER A 127 4.32 17.53 6.16
CA SER A 127 4.94 17.97 4.91
C SER A 127 4.84 19.49 4.65
N GLN A 128 4.06 20.21 5.45
CA GLN A 128 3.92 21.67 5.42
C GLN A 128 4.05 22.21 6.85
N ARG A 129 5.24 22.05 7.43
CA ARG A 129 5.51 22.38 8.83
C ARG A 129 5.27 23.85 9.19
N GLU A 130 5.40 24.74 8.21
CA GLU A 130 5.17 26.19 8.37
C GLU A 130 3.68 26.57 8.36
N HIS A 131 2.79 25.63 8.01
CA HIS A 131 1.37 25.92 7.97
C HIS A 131 0.84 26.19 9.40
N PRO A 132 0.22 27.34 9.67
CA PRO A 132 0.03 27.85 11.04
C PRO A 132 -0.94 27.02 11.88
N THR A 133 -1.88 26.31 11.24
CA THR A 133 -3.04 25.71 11.93
C THR A 133 -3.36 24.27 11.54
N ALA A 134 -2.60 23.67 10.62
CA ALA A 134 -2.95 22.35 10.08
C ALA A 134 -1.73 21.56 9.67
N SER A 135 -1.80 20.25 9.92
CA SER A 135 -0.78 19.30 9.50
C SER A 135 -1.16 18.65 8.19
N TYR A 136 -0.16 18.30 7.38
CA TYR A 136 -0.36 17.71 6.07
C TYR A 136 0.50 16.46 5.90
N VAL A 137 -0.07 15.43 5.28
CA VAL A 137 0.71 14.29 4.79
C VAL A 137 0.88 14.42 3.28
N ARG A 138 2.13 14.37 2.80
CA ARG A 138 2.41 14.28 1.36
C ARG A 138 2.41 12.82 0.95
N LEU A 139 1.76 12.50 -0.15
CA LEU A 139 1.75 11.17 -0.76
C LEU A 139 2.04 11.30 -2.26
N GLN A 140 3.01 10.54 -2.76
CA GLN A 140 3.38 10.56 -4.18
C GLN A 140 2.19 10.13 -5.04
N GLY A 141 1.87 10.94 -6.06
CA GLY A 141 0.71 10.77 -6.93
C GLY A 141 -0.59 11.39 -6.40
N ILE A 142 -0.66 11.82 -5.13
CA ILE A 142 -1.85 12.47 -4.54
C ILE A 142 -1.59 13.92 -4.10
N GLY A 143 -0.37 14.23 -3.65
CA GLY A 143 0.02 15.56 -3.15
C GLY A 143 -0.12 15.68 -1.63
N HIS A 144 -0.29 16.91 -1.15
CA HIS A 144 -0.40 17.25 0.27
C HIS A 144 -1.85 17.18 0.74
N VAL A 145 -2.17 16.20 1.58
CA VAL A 145 -3.52 15.98 2.11
C VAL A 145 -3.60 16.50 3.53
N ARG A 146 -4.59 17.35 3.81
CA ARG A 146 -4.82 17.92 5.14
C ARG A 146 -5.19 16.83 6.14
N VAL A 147 -4.59 16.87 7.32
CA VAL A 147 -4.83 15.94 8.43
C VAL A 147 -5.55 16.67 9.55
N HIS A 148 -6.65 16.10 10.04
CA HIS A 148 -7.28 16.54 11.27
C HIS A 148 -6.56 15.90 12.47
N GLN A 149 -5.45 16.52 12.85
CA GLN A 149 -4.63 16.06 13.95
C GLN A 149 -5.18 16.57 15.29
N HIS A 150 -5.86 15.70 16.04
CA HIS A 150 -6.44 16.03 17.36
C HIS A 150 -5.47 15.78 18.53
N ARG A 151 -4.24 15.29 18.27
CA ARG A 151 -3.19 15.08 19.28
C ARG A 151 -1.79 15.07 18.65
N PRO A 152 -0.74 15.51 19.37
CA PRO A 152 0.63 15.47 18.85
C PRO A 152 1.12 14.04 18.62
N VAL A 153 1.79 13.81 17.49
CA VAL A 153 2.53 12.56 17.24
C VAL A 153 3.82 12.60 18.05
N LYS A 154 4.00 11.64 18.96
CA LYS A 154 5.18 11.55 19.81
C LYS A 154 6.25 10.66 19.15
N GLY A 155 7.46 11.19 19.01
CA GLY A 155 8.60 10.48 18.43
C GLY A 155 8.65 10.53 16.91
N ARG A 156 9.45 9.64 16.31
CA ARG A 156 9.69 9.59 14.87
C ARG A 156 8.65 8.75 14.14
N VAL A 157 8.00 9.33 13.14
CA VAL A 157 7.15 8.60 12.19
C VAL A 157 8.02 7.65 11.38
N LYS A 158 7.68 6.36 11.39
CA LYS A 158 8.42 5.31 10.68
C LYS A 158 7.70 4.84 9.43
N THR A 159 6.39 4.71 9.51
CA THR A 159 5.52 4.13 8.49
C THR A 159 4.27 4.99 8.44
N ILE A 160 3.72 5.16 7.25
CA ILE A 160 2.48 5.90 7.02
C ILE A 160 1.56 4.98 6.26
N SER A 161 0.35 4.74 6.74
CA SER A 161 -0.68 4.05 5.96
C SER A 161 -1.86 4.97 5.71
N VAL A 162 -2.48 4.84 4.53
CA VAL A 162 -3.77 5.44 4.26
C VAL A 162 -4.82 4.36 4.23
N LYS A 163 -5.89 4.55 5.00
CA LYS A 163 -7.02 3.62 5.10
C LYS A 163 -8.33 4.30 4.67
N ARG A 164 -9.17 3.61 3.92
CA ARG A 164 -10.55 4.00 3.65
C ARG A 164 -11.51 3.23 4.55
N GLU A 165 -12.46 3.92 5.16
CA GLU A 165 -13.58 3.32 5.87
C GLU A 165 -14.88 4.02 5.44
N GLY A 166 -15.70 3.34 4.64
CA GLY A 166 -16.84 3.95 3.97
C GLY A 166 -16.39 5.13 3.10
N SER A 167 -16.93 6.32 3.37
CA SER A 167 -16.58 7.58 2.69
C SER A 167 -15.39 8.32 3.33
N ARG A 168 -14.89 7.84 4.47
CA ARG A 168 -13.85 8.52 5.25
C ARG A 168 -12.47 7.96 4.93
N TRP A 169 -11.49 8.85 5.01
CA TRP A 169 -10.08 8.55 4.80
C TRP A 169 -9.31 8.80 6.08
N TYR A 170 -8.40 7.89 6.40
CA TYR A 170 -7.57 7.97 7.60
C TYR A 170 -6.11 7.82 7.23
N VAL A 171 -5.26 8.50 7.97
CA VAL A 171 -3.82 8.23 8.01
C VAL A 171 -3.49 7.55 9.33
N VAL A 172 -2.63 6.54 9.30
CA VAL A 172 -2.21 5.71 10.44
C VAL A 172 -0.70 5.63 10.53
#